data_AF-A0A1H0KS25-F1
#
_entry.id   AF-A0A1H0KS25-F1
#
_cell.length_a   1.000
_cell.length_b   1.000
_cell.length_c   1.000
_cell.angle_alpha   90.00
_cell.angle_beta   90.00
_cell.angle_gamma   90.00
#
_symmetry.space_group_name_H-M   'P 1'
#
loop_
_entity.id
_entity.type
_entity.pdbx_description
1 polymer ?
#
loop_
_entity_poly.entity_id
_entity_poly.type
_entity_poly.pdbx_seq_one_letter_code
_entity_poly.pdbx_strand_id
1 'polypeptide(L)'
;MGGNGSFALGTTQSEAGRRWKTIMVTPSGIKVLELKNANDSISLPEESHTPNSVYAIFNKGGKGLKGVAKYGDDGKKLFEIHTTDHKGLGAHYHPWKDGHPLDAKPLTIELKKLLNDAINLK
;
A
#
# COMPACT_ATOMS: atom_id res chain seq x y z
N MET A 1 -11.15 31.29 -24.43
CA MET A 1 -9.88 31.44 -23.68
C MET A 1 -10.20 31.44 -22.20
N GLY A 2 -9.41 30.72 -21.38
CA GLY A 2 -9.25 31.03 -19.95
C GLY A 2 -9.81 30.02 -18.97
N GLY A 3 -9.02 28.98 -18.65
CA GLY A 3 -9.28 28.04 -17.55
C GLY A 3 -8.07 27.18 -17.23
N ASN A 4 -6.85 27.75 -17.30
CA ASN A 4 -5.63 27.12 -16.78
C ASN A 4 -5.70 27.15 -15.25
N GLY A 5 -6.33 26.14 -14.66
CA GLY A 5 -6.34 25.88 -13.23
C GLY A 5 -5.60 24.58 -12.97
N SER A 6 -4.28 24.68 -12.88
CA SER A 6 -3.34 23.82 -12.18
C SER A 6 -3.90 22.49 -11.68
N PHE A 7 -3.46 21.39 -12.31
CA PHE A 7 -3.51 20.05 -11.73
C PHE A 7 -3.07 20.14 -10.25
N ALA A 8 -3.96 19.77 -9.34
CA ALA A 8 -3.71 19.74 -7.91
C ALA A 8 -2.62 18.70 -7.58
N LEU A 9 -1.36 19.11 -7.79
CA LEU A 9 -0.14 18.49 -7.29
C LEU A 9 -0.07 18.75 -5.78
N GLY A 10 -0.84 18.00 -5.01
CA GLY A 10 -0.89 18.18 -3.56
C GLY A 10 -1.89 17.24 -2.91
N THR A 11 -1.48 15.98 -2.75
CA THR A 11 -2.16 14.89 -2.06
C THR A 11 -2.41 15.18 -0.57
N THR A 12 -3.28 16.15 -0.26
CA THR A 12 -3.66 16.54 1.11
C THR A 12 -5.15 16.33 1.42
N GLN A 13 -5.97 15.93 0.43
CA GLN A 13 -7.41 15.75 0.61
C GLN A 13 -7.90 14.30 0.78
N SER A 14 -7.06 13.29 0.56
CA SER A 14 -7.39 11.90 0.90
C SER A 14 -6.86 11.56 2.30
N GLU A 15 -7.55 10.67 3.05
CA GLU A 15 -7.00 10.15 4.32
C GLU A 15 -5.57 9.63 4.12
N ALA A 16 -5.32 8.97 2.98
CA ALA A 16 -4.02 8.55 2.47
C ALA A 16 -2.95 9.67 2.48
N GLY A 17 -3.30 10.88 2.07
CA GLY A 17 -2.38 12.03 2.08
C GLY A 17 -2.16 12.67 3.45
N ARG A 18 -3.11 12.49 4.38
CA ARG A 18 -3.02 13.03 5.75
C ARG A 18 -2.05 12.23 6.61
N ARG A 19 -2.12 10.90 6.57
CA ARG A 19 -1.30 10.04 7.46
C ARG A 19 -0.05 9.47 6.78
N TRP A 20 -0.03 9.36 5.45
CA TRP A 20 1.07 8.76 4.72
C TRP A 20 1.80 9.78 3.82
N LYS A 21 3.08 9.52 3.57
CA LYS A 21 3.96 10.24 2.66
C LYS A 21 4.54 9.24 1.68
N THR A 22 4.39 9.49 0.38
CA THR A 22 5.12 8.71 -0.63
C THR A 22 6.59 9.09 -0.56
N ILE A 23 7.46 8.12 -0.26
CA ILE A 23 8.91 8.34 -0.19
C ILE A 23 9.60 8.03 -1.52
N MET A 24 9.06 7.08 -2.28
CA MET A 24 9.56 6.74 -3.61
C MET A 24 8.46 6.07 -4.43
N VAL A 25 8.59 6.16 -5.74
CA VAL A 25 7.81 5.37 -6.70
C VAL A 25 8.82 4.59 -7.52
N THR A 26 8.66 3.26 -7.55
CA THR A 26 9.58 2.40 -8.28
C THR A 26 9.34 2.48 -9.79
N PRO A 27 10.31 2.11 -10.63
CA PRO A 27 10.09 1.95 -12.07
C PRO A 27 8.96 0.97 -12.39
N SER A 28 8.71 0.01 -11.50
CA SER A 28 7.61 -0.96 -11.58
C SER A 28 6.24 -0.37 -11.18
N GLY A 29 6.17 0.91 -10.81
CA GLY A 29 4.94 1.60 -10.42
C GLY A 29 4.50 1.38 -8.96
N ILE A 30 5.33 0.73 -8.13
CA ILE A 30 5.03 0.54 -6.71
C ILE A 30 5.31 1.85 -5.98
N LYS A 31 4.31 2.42 -5.32
CA LYS A 31 4.52 3.61 -4.48
C LYS A 31 4.81 3.16 -3.06
N VAL A 32 5.98 3.51 -2.57
CA VAL A 32 6.36 3.23 -1.19
C VAL A 32 5.83 4.36 -0.32
N LEU A 33 4.98 3.99 0.63
CA LEU A 33 4.36 4.88 1.59
C LEU A 33 5.05 4.71 2.95
N GLU A 34 5.33 5.84 3.58
CA GLU A 34 5.78 5.92 4.96
C GLU A 34 4.76 6.72 5.76
N LEU A 35 4.45 6.29 6.99
CA LEU A 35 3.61 7.10 7.87
C LEU A 35 4.35 8.37 8.26
N LYS A 36 3.66 9.52 8.17
CA LYS A 36 4.19 10.81 8.66
C LYS A 36 4.36 10.79 10.18
N ASN A 37 3.48 10.08 10.87
CA ASN A 37 3.50 9.93 12.32
C ASN A 37 3.89 8.50 12.69
N ALA A 38 5.07 8.34 13.28
CA ALA A 38 5.62 7.03 13.59
C ALA A 38 4.97 6.33 14.80
N ASN A 39 3.99 6.99 15.44
CA ASN A 39 3.19 6.46 16.55
C ASN A 39 1.78 6.05 16.13
N ASP A 40 1.37 6.34 14.89
CA ASP A 40 0.08 5.93 14.37
C ASP A 40 0.09 4.45 13.95
N SER A 41 -1.08 3.83 14.04
CA SER A 41 -1.24 2.43 13.67
C SER A 41 -1.01 2.25 12.17
N ILE A 42 -0.17 1.26 11.84
CA ILE A 42 0.41 1.05 10.50
C ILE A 42 -0.51 0.19 9.62
N SER A 43 -1.75 0.64 9.42
CA SER A 43 -2.63 0.10 8.38
C SER A 43 -2.36 0.81 7.05
N LEU A 44 -2.49 0.12 5.92
CA LEU A 44 -2.50 0.76 4.60
C LEU A 44 -3.86 1.45 4.36
N PRO A 45 -3.92 2.52 3.54
CA PRO A 45 -5.18 3.19 3.24
C PRO A 45 -6.20 2.20 2.65
N GLU A 46 -7.48 2.34 2.99
CA GLU A 46 -8.53 1.45 2.47
C GLU A 46 -8.81 1.71 1.00
N GLU A 47 -8.68 2.96 0.57
CA GLU A 47 -8.85 3.37 -0.81
C GLU A 47 -7.62 4.12 -1.32
N SER A 48 -7.20 3.74 -2.52
CA SER A 48 -6.25 4.48 -3.32
C SER A 48 -7.04 5.36 -4.26
N HIS A 49 -6.99 6.68 -4.04
CA HIS A 49 -7.49 7.67 -5.01
C HIS A 49 -6.63 7.72 -6.30
N THR A 50 -5.81 6.69 -6.54
CA THR A 50 -5.15 6.42 -7.81
C THR A 50 -5.54 5.01 -8.26
N PRO A 51 -6.19 4.84 -9.42
CA PRO A 51 -6.54 3.53 -9.95
C PRO A 51 -5.29 2.66 -10.18
N ASN A 52 -5.44 1.34 -10.08
CA ASN A 52 -4.40 0.34 -10.36
C ASN A 52 -3.07 0.54 -9.65
N SER A 53 -3.10 1.12 -8.45
CA SER A 53 -1.87 1.39 -7.71
C SER A 53 -1.47 0.21 -6.81
N VAL A 54 -0.17 0.05 -6.61
CA VAL A 54 0.39 -0.87 -5.62
C VAL A 54 1.14 -0.05 -4.59
N TYR A 55 0.74 -0.18 -3.32
CA TYR A 55 1.36 0.53 -2.20
C TYR A 55 2.11 -0.43 -1.32
N ALA A 56 3.36 -0.08 -1.00
CA ALA A 56 4.20 -0.81 -0.07
C ALA A 56 4.46 0.03 1.18
N ILE A 57 4.35 -0.57 2.36
CA ILE A 57 4.67 0.09 3.64
C ILE A 57 5.83 -0.63 4.32
N PHE A 58 6.77 0.14 4.84
CA PHE A 58 7.89 -0.38 5.63
C PHE A 58 7.67 -0.12 7.13
N ASN A 59 8.27 -0.96 7.96
CA ASN A 59 8.36 -0.73 9.40
C ASN A 59 9.14 0.55 9.70
N LYS A 60 8.88 1.13 10.88
CA LYS A 60 9.56 2.34 11.37
C LYS A 60 11.08 2.24 11.20
N GLY A 61 11.69 3.24 10.54
CA GLY A 61 13.11 3.26 10.21
C GLY A 61 13.49 2.44 8.98
N GLY A 62 12.51 2.03 8.17
CA GLY A 62 12.70 1.22 6.97
C GLY A 62 13.24 -0.19 7.24
N LYS A 63 13.17 -0.68 8.49
CA LYS A 63 13.77 -1.96 8.91
C LYS A 63 12.90 -3.18 8.54
N GLY A 64 12.50 -3.25 7.27
CA GLY A 64 11.72 -4.35 6.72
C GLY A 64 10.35 -3.92 6.22
N LEU A 65 9.90 -4.58 5.17
CA LEU A 65 8.58 -4.39 4.59
C LEU A 65 7.53 -4.93 5.56
N LYS A 66 6.50 -4.13 5.87
CA LYS A 66 5.39 -4.52 6.75
C LYS A 66 4.22 -5.10 5.97
N GLY A 67 3.99 -4.59 4.76
CA GLY A 67 2.91 -5.07 3.92
C GLY A 67 2.83 -4.37 2.57
N VAL A 68 2.06 -4.97 1.67
CA VAL A 68 1.84 -4.48 0.31
C VAL A 68 0.36 -4.58 -0.02
N ALA A 69 -0.29 -3.46 -0.36
CA ALA A 69 -1.66 -3.46 -0.87
C ALA A 69 -1.69 -3.20 -2.37
N LYS A 70 -2.60 -3.88 -3.06
CA LYS A 70 -2.96 -3.58 -4.44
C LYS A 70 -4.37 -3.02 -4.48
N TYR A 71 -4.56 -2.00 -5.32
CA TYR A 71 -5.83 -1.35 -5.55
C TYR A 71 -6.27 -1.56 -7.00
N GLY A 72 -7.58 -1.68 -7.22
CA GLY A 72 -8.18 -1.88 -8.53
C GLY A 72 -8.37 -0.58 -9.30
N ASP A 73 -9.01 -0.69 -10.46
CA ASP A 73 -9.41 0.45 -11.31
C ASP A 73 -10.38 1.41 -10.60
N ASP A 74 -11.17 0.90 -9.68
CA ASP A 74 -12.09 1.65 -8.84
C ASP A 74 -11.39 2.34 -7.65
N GLY A 75 -10.08 2.18 -7.52
CA GLY A 75 -9.31 2.69 -6.39
C GLY A 75 -9.52 1.91 -5.10
N LYS A 76 -10.32 0.84 -5.10
CA LYS A 76 -10.56 0.02 -3.92
C LYS A 76 -9.47 -1.01 -3.74
N LYS A 77 -9.19 -1.35 -2.49
CA LYS A 77 -8.27 -2.42 -2.16
C LYS A 77 -8.76 -3.75 -2.73
N LEU A 78 -7.90 -4.44 -3.46
CA LEU A 78 -8.12 -5.80 -3.93
C LEU A 78 -7.53 -6.81 -2.95
N PHE A 79 -6.36 -6.52 -2.41
CA PHE A 79 -5.72 -7.33 -1.37
C PHE A 79 -4.65 -6.55 -0.61
N GLU A 80 -4.27 -7.05 0.56
CA GLU A 80 -3.04 -6.68 1.28
C GLU A 80 -2.27 -7.90 1.71
N ILE A 81 -0.98 -7.87 1.46
CA ILE A 81 0.00 -8.82 1.94
C ILE A 81 0.49 -8.33 3.29
N HIS A 82 0.44 -9.19 4.31
CA HIS A 82 1.10 -8.98 5.58
C HIS A 82 2.37 -9.83 5.64
N THR A 83 3.48 -9.18 5.98
CA THR A 83 4.76 -9.85 6.21
C THR A 83 4.98 -10.19 7.68
N THR A 84 4.21 -9.55 8.56
CA THR A 84 4.32 -9.75 10.00
C THR A 84 3.57 -11.02 10.37
N ASP A 85 4.30 -11.96 10.93
CA ASP A 85 3.73 -13.21 11.43
C ASP A 85 2.88 -12.92 12.66
N HIS A 86 1.58 -12.76 12.45
CA HIS A 86 0.61 -12.82 13.53
C HIS A 86 -0.02 -14.21 13.49
N LYS A 87 0.03 -14.92 14.63
CA LYS A 87 -0.51 -16.28 14.82
C LYS A 87 0.27 -17.44 14.17
N GLY A 88 1.53 -17.27 13.76
CA GLY A 88 2.33 -18.36 13.18
C GLY A 88 1.98 -18.70 11.73
N LEU A 89 1.28 -17.80 11.03
CA LEU A 89 0.82 -17.97 9.65
C LEU A 89 1.92 -17.65 8.62
N GLY A 90 3.00 -16.97 9.04
CA GLY A 90 4.00 -16.45 8.13
C GLY A 90 3.44 -15.38 7.19
N ALA A 91 4.12 -15.15 6.06
CA ALA A 91 3.68 -14.15 5.08
C ALA A 91 2.43 -14.65 4.34
N HIS A 92 1.34 -13.89 4.45
CA HIS A 92 0.02 -14.21 3.89
C HIS A 92 -0.63 -12.95 3.31
N TYR A 93 -1.75 -13.11 2.61
CA TYR A 93 -2.51 -11.99 2.10
C TYR A 93 -3.99 -12.07 2.45
N HIS A 94 -4.60 -10.93 2.67
CA HIS A 94 -6.04 -10.75 2.81
C HIS A 94 -6.58 -10.23 1.49
N PRO A 95 -7.43 -10.98 0.77
CA PRO A 95 -8.27 -10.39 -0.26
C PRO A 95 -9.19 -9.35 0.39
N TRP A 96 -9.49 -8.26 -0.31
CA TRP A 96 -10.54 -7.34 0.10
C TRP A 96 -11.76 -7.50 -0.78
N LYS A 97 -12.91 -7.39 -0.14
CA LYS A 97 -14.19 -7.30 -0.82
C LYS A 97 -15.08 -6.35 -0.05
N ASP A 98 -15.73 -5.43 -0.75
CA ASP A 98 -16.70 -4.49 -0.18
C ASP A 98 -16.16 -3.69 1.02
N GLY A 99 -14.88 -3.28 0.97
CA GLY A 99 -14.22 -2.50 2.03
C GLY A 99 -13.71 -3.33 3.22
N HIS A 100 -13.97 -4.64 3.25
CA HIS A 100 -13.57 -5.52 4.35
C HIS A 100 -12.56 -6.59 3.93
N PRO A 101 -11.56 -6.90 4.79
CA PRO A 101 -10.63 -7.98 4.53
C PRO A 101 -11.35 -9.32 4.69
N LEU A 102 -11.19 -10.18 3.70
CA LEU A 102 -11.59 -11.59 3.77
C LEU A 102 -10.53 -12.40 4.53
N ASP A 103 -10.83 -13.68 4.75
CA ASP A 103 -9.93 -14.61 5.43
C ASP A 103 -8.54 -14.64 4.79
N ALA A 104 -7.53 -14.73 5.67
CA ALA A 104 -6.14 -14.83 5.27
C ALA A 104 -5.94 -16.03 4.33
N LYS A 105 -5.24 -15.79 3.23
CA LYS A 105 -4.84 -16.81 2.26
C LYS A 105 -3.32 -16.89 2.18
N PRO A 106 -2.75 -18.08 1.94
CA PRO A 106 -1.33 -18.23 1.73
C PRO A 106 -0.91 -17.47 0.47
N LEU A 107 0.27 -16.86 0.48
CA LEU A 107 0.76 -16.12 -0.70
C LEU A 107 0.89 -17.04 -1.92
N THR A 108 0.26 -16.62 -3.02
CA THR A 108 0.46 -17.23 -4.34
C THR A 108 1.88 -16.93 -4.83
N ILE A 109 2.34 -17.67 -5.85
CA ILE A 109 3.68 -17.48 -6.43
C ILE A 109 3.86 -16.03 -6.94
N GLU A 110 2.83 -15.47 -7.56
CA GLU A 110 2.83 -14.09 -8.05
C GLU A 110 2.95 -13.07 -6.92
N LEU A 111 2.22 -13.26 -5.82
CA LEU A 111 2.27 -12.36 -4.66
C LEU A 111 3.58 -12.49 -3.90
N LYS A 112 4.17 -13.69 -3.86
CA LYS A 112 5.54 -13.87 -3.33
C LYS A 112 6.56 -13.11 -4.16
N LYS A 113 6.44 -13.12 -5.49
CA LYS A 113 7.30 -12.36 -6.38
C LYS A 113 7.15 -10.86 -6.14
N LEU A 114 5.91 -10.36 -6.11
CA LEU A 114 5.62 -8.96 -5.79
C LEU A 114 6.18 -8.55 -4.42
N LEU A 115 6.04 -9.42 -3.42
CA LEU A 115 6.57 -9.18 -2.09
C LEU A 115 8.10 -9.11 -2.08
N ASN A 116 8.77 -10.05 -2.74
CA ASN A 116 10.23 -10.05 -2.86
C ASN A 116 10.73 -8.82 -3.63
N ASP A 117 10.06 -8.46 -4.72
CA ASP A 117 10.37 -7.25 -5.48
C ASP A 117 10.26 -6.03 -4.57
N ALA A 118 9.22 -5.95 -3.73
CA ALA A 118 9.02 -4.87 -2.75
C ALA A 118 10.05 -4.88 -1.61
N ILE A 119 10.50 -6.05 -1.14
CA ILE A 119 11.56 -6.17 -0.12
C ILE A 119 12.91 -5.67 -0.66
N ASN A 120 13.20 -5.99 -1.92
CA ASN A 120 14.45 -5.64 -2.59
C ASN A 120 14.51 -4.19 -3.09
N LEU A 121 13.50 -3.36 -2.81
CA LEU A 121 13.49 -1.94 -3.20
C LEU A 121 14.40 -1.05 -2.34
N LYS A 122 15.00 -1.59 -1.28
CA LYS A 122 15.81 -0.83 -0.32
C LYS A 122 17.31 -1.05 -0.53
#